data_AF-A0A1W6JZS9-F1
#
_entry.id   AF-A0A1W6JZS9-F1
#
_cell.length_a   1.000
_cell.length_b   1.000
_cell.length_c   1.000
_cell.angle_alpha   90.00
_cell.angle_beta   90.00
_cell.angle_gamma   90.00
#
_symmetry.space_group_name_H-M   'P 1'
#
loop_
_entity.id
_entity.type
_entity.pdbx_description
1 polymer ?
#
loop_
_entity_poly.entity_id
_entity_poly.type
_entity_poly.pdbx_seq_one_letter_code
_entity_poly.pdbx_strand_id
1 'polypeptide(L)'
;MLQGNIGNYIIRIKNERKTHIRELSYFEIYLDNKLLGRCNYFSGRSQENYPAWLEIDYIPWLRKEKGDLEVEFFRLIFNFMPSNSRLFVTYDKDKETLELISRGFSAIDTPLGFALLKAGFTWFKLWYFPEGGNEGGPKIQANKPLNEKIGKKELEELLESEDIKNPEIKEWIINHVKGKFRNNVV
;
A
#
# COMPACT_ATOMS: atom_id res chain seq x y z
N MET A 1 -7.50 4.55 -15.98
CA MET A 1 -7.96 5.23 -14.75
C MET A 1 -8.39 4.16 -13.74
N LEU A 2 -8.24 4.40 -12.45
CA LEU A 2 -8.66 3.45 -11.40
C LEU A 2 -10.19 3.26 -11.49
N GLN A 3 -10.64 2.06 -11.84
CA GLN A 3 -12.07 1.72 -11.99
C GLN A 3 -12.28 0.29 -11.50
N GLY A 4 -13.48 0.01 -10.97
CA GLY A 4 -13.85 -1.30 -10.47
C GLY A 4 -14.79 -1.22 -9.28
N ASN A 5 -15.00 -2.37 -8.65
CA ASN A 5 -15.81 -2.53 -7.45
C ASN A 5 -14.94 -3.10 -6.31
N ILE A 6 -15.30 -2.78 -5.07
CA ILE A 6 -14.73 -3.36 -3.84
C ILE A 6 -15.90 -3.87 -3.02
N GLY A 7 -16.04 -5.19 -2.87
CA GLY A 7 -17.30 -5.79 -2.46
C GLY A 7 -18.49 -5.23 -3.26
N ASN A 8 -19.45 -4.63 -2.55
CA ASN A 8 -20.64 -4.01 -3.14
C ASN A 8 -20.48 -2.52 -3.48
N TYR A 9 -19.33 -1.92 -3.21
CA TYR A 9 -19.08 -0.50 -3.43
C TYR A 9 -18.54 -0.26 -4.84
N ILE A 10 -19.01 0.81 -5.49
CA ILE A 10 -18.50 1.26 -6.80
C ILE A 10 -17.42 2.32 -6.60
N ILE A 11 -16.25 2.14 -7.24
CA ILE A 11 -15.20 3.15 -7.23
C ILE A 11 -15.57 4.32 -8.14
N ARG A 12 -15.45 5.53 -7.60
CA ARG A 12 -15.63 6.77 -8.35
C ARG A 12 -14.42 7.68 -8.13
N ILE A 13 -13.83 8.12 -9.23
CA ILE A 13 -12.80 9.16 -9.22
C ILE A 13 -13.48 10.53 -9.38
N LYS A 14 -13.10 11.48 -8.52
CA LYS A 14 -13.59 12.87 -8.55
C LYS A 14 -12.42 13.86 -8.47
N ASN A 15 -12.69 15.11 -8.84
CA ASN A 15 -11.76 16.23 -8.69
C ASN A 15 -10.38 15.99 -9.35
N GLU A 16 -10.37 15.27 -10.48
CA GLU A 16 -9.14 14.98 -11.21
C GLU A 16 -8.54 16.26 -11.81
N ARG A 17 -7.26 16.49 -11.56
CA ARG A 17 -6.52 17.62 -12.13
C ARG A 17 -5.06 17.26 -12.35
N LYS A 18 -4.46 17.83 -13.39
CA LYS A 18 -3.01 17.83 -13.57
C LYS A 18 -2.36 18.88 -12.69
N THR A 19 -1.14 18.61 -12.26
CA THR A 19 -0.31 19.57 -11.53
C THR A 19 0.68 20.26 -12.47
N HIS A 20 1.55 21.11 -11.94
CA HIS A 20 2.65 21.70 -12.70
C HIS A 20 3.68 20.64 -13.17
N ILE A 21 3.73 19.46 -12.54
CA ILE A 21 4.52 18.32 -13.00
C ILE A 21 3.67 17.50 -13.98
N ARG A 22 4.16 17.34 -15.22
CA ARG A 22 3.45 16.71 -16.35
C ARG A 22 2.89 15.32 -16.02
N GLU A 23 3.71 14.49 -15.38
CA GLU A 23 3.35 13.11 -15.02
C GLU A 23 2.53 13.00 -13.74
N LEU A 24 2.36 14.10 -13.00
CA LEU A 24 1.68 14.12 -11.71
C LEU A 24 0.24 14.61 -11.85
N SER A 25 -0.67 13.79 -11.32
CA SER A 25 -2.10 14.06 -11.25
C SER A 25 -2.58 13.97 -9.81
N TYR A 26 -3.53 14.83 -9.47
CA TYR A 26 -4.32 14.73 -8.25
C TYR A 26 -5.71 14.19 -8.59
N PHE A 27 -6.26 13.38 -7.71
CA PHE A 27 -7.66 12.98 -7.76
C PHE A 27 -8.15 12.48 -6.39
N GLU A 28 -9.46 12.33 -6.24
CA GLU A 28 -10.09 11.78 -5.04
C GLU A 28 -10.75 10.46 -5.35
N ILE A 29 -10.54 9.47 -4.48
CA ILE A 29 -11.20 8.16 -4.58
C ILE A 29 -12.41 8.16 -3.65
N TYR A 30 -13.57 7.88 -4.20
CA TYR A 30 -14.80 7.62 -3.47
C TYR A 30 -15.24 6.17 -3.68
N LEU A 31 -15.80 5.59 -2.64
CA LEU A 31 -16.63 4.39 -2.73
C LEU A 31 -18.08 4.82 -2.55
N ASP A 32 -18.85 4.68 -3.62
CA ASP A 32 -20.14 5.33 -3.81
C ASP A 32 -20.05 6.85 -3.55
N ASN A 33 -20.52 7.30 -2.38
CA ASN A 33 -20.52 8.71 -1.97
C ASN A 33 -19.56 9.02 -0.81
N LYS A 34 -18.80 8.04 -0.32
CA LYS A 34 -17.89 8.21 0.83
C LYS A 34 -16.45 8.35 0.35
N LEU A 35 -15.79 9.42 0.78
CA LEU A 35 -14.37 9.64 0.47
C LEU A 35 -13.52 8.54 1.11
N LEU A 36 -12.66 7.91 0.32
CA LEU A 36 -11.71 6.91 0.78
C LEU A 36 -10.30 7.51 0.92
N GLY A 37 -9.93 8.41 0.01
CA GLY A 37 -8.70 9.16 0.16
C GLY A 37 -8.44 10.13 -0.98
N ARG A 38 -7.45 10.99 -0.75
CA ARG A 38 -6.96 11.98 -1.72
C ARG A 38 -5.63 11.52 -2.26
N CYS A 39 -5.50 11.47 -3.57
CA CYS A 39 -4.37 10.84 -4.23
C CYS A 39 -3.53 11.85 -5.01
N ASN A 40 -2.22 11.69 -4.90
CA ASN A 40 -1.25 12.22 -5.85
C ASN A 40 -0.61 11.02 -6.56
N TYR A 41 -0.75 10.96 -7.89
CA TYR A 41 -0.20 9.88 -8.69
C TYR A 41 0.76 10.44 -9.74
N PHE A 42 2.02 10.02 -9.62
CA PHE A 42 3.06 10.23 -10.60
C PHE A 42 3.22 8.98 -11.46
N SER A 43 2.98 9.11 -12.78
CA SER A 43 3.00 7.97 -13.70
C SER A 43 4.39 7.38 -13.98
N GLY A 44 5.45 7.97 -13.41
CA GLY A 44 6.82 7.59 -13.70
C GLY A 44 7.40 8.34 -14.89
N ARG A 45 8.73 8.36 -14.98
CA ARG A 45 9.48 8.87 -16.13
C ARG A 45 10.62 7.92 -16.45
N SER A 46 10.35 6.99 -17.36
CA SER A 46 11.26 5.88 -17.69
C SER A 46 12.62 6.34 -18.22
N GLN A 47 12.66 7.40 -19.04
CA GLN A 47 13.89 7.96 -19.61
C GLN A 47 14.87 8.48 -18.55
N GLU A 48 14.37 8.80 -17.35
CA GLU A 48 15.14 9.37 -16.24
C GLU A 48 15.16 8.43 -15.03
N ASN A 49 14.76 7.16 -15.20
CA ASN A 49 14.67 6.16 -14.14
C ASN A 49 13.86 6.58 -12.91
N TYR A 50 12.84 7.44 -13.09
CA TYR A 50 11.91 7.77 -12.02
C TYR A 50 10.74 6.77 -11.99
N PRO A 51 10.65 5.88 -10.97
CA PRO A 51 9.53 4.95 -10.86
C PRO A 51 8.22 5.69 -10.60
N ALA A 52 7.13 5.07 -11.03
CA ALA A 52 5.80 5.55 -10.69
C ALA A 52 5.56 5.47 -9.18
N TRP A 53 4.78 6.41 -8.65
CA TRP A 53 4.36 6.37 -7.25
C TRP A 53 2.96 6.93 -7.09
N LEU A 54 2.25 6.40 -6.10
CA LEU A 54 0.96 6.88 -5.66
C LEU A 54 1.07 7.23 -4.18
N GLU A 55 0.69 8.43 -3.81
CA GLU A 55 0.47 8.82 -2.42
C GLU A 55 -1.03 8.95 -2.19
N ILE A 56 -1.52 8.41 -1.08
CA ILE A 56 -2.90 8.55 -0.65
C ILE A 56 -2.96 9.07 0.79
N ASP A 57 -3.66 10.20 0.96
CA ASP A 57 -4.20 10.62 2.25
C ASP A 57 -5.41 9.75 2.58
N TYR A 58 -5.19 8.66 3.32
CA TYR A 58 -6.13 7.53 3.43
C TYR A 58 -7.04 7.65 4.65
N ILE A 59 -8.32 7.30 4.47
CA ILE A 59 -9.32 7.25 5.53
C ILE A 59 -9.71 5.78 5.76
N PRO A 60 -9.24 5.12 6.84
CA PRO A 60 -9.26 3.66 6.99
C PRO A 60 -10.62 3.10 7.42
N TRP A 61 -11.72 3.65 6.89
CA TRP A 61 -13.06 3.18 7.26
C TRP A 61 -13.39 1.80 6.66
N LEU A 62 -12.74 1.41 5.55
CA LEU A 62 -12.90 0.08 4.94
C LEU A 62 -12.48 -1.06 5.89
N ARG A 63 -11.53 -0.81 6.80
CA ARG A 63 -11.08 -1.83 7.76
C ARG A 63 -12.18 -2.30 8.71
N LYS A 64 -13.20 -1.46 8.92
CA LYS A 64 -14.35 -1.77 9.79
C LYS A 64 -15.45 -2.55 9.06
N GLU A 65 -15.35 -2.64 7.74
CA GLU A 65 -16.30 -3.37 6.91
C GLU A 65 -15.98 -4.87 6.92
N LYS A 66 -16.99 -5.71 6.69
CA LYS A 66 -16.80 -7.17 6.60
C LYS A 66 -16.12 -7.54 5.27
N GLY A 67 -15.30 -8.60 5.29
CA GLY A 67 -14.81 -9.24 4.07
C GLY A 67 -13.50 -8.69 3.51
N ASP A 68 -12.57 -8.22 4.35
CA ASP A 68 -11.22 -7.79 3.92
C ASP A 68 -11.22 -6.70 2.81
N LEU A 69 -12.25 -5.84 2.78
CA LEU A 69 -12.42 -4.83 1.71
C LEU A 69 -11.24 -3.85 1.60
N GLU A 70 -10.55 -3.58 2.70
CA GLU A 70 -9.31 -2.79 2.68
C GLU A 70 -8.21 -3.49 1.86
N VAL A 71 -8.09 -4.81 1.99
CA VAL A 71 -7.14 -5.61 1.20
C VAL A 71 -7.54 -5.61 -0.27
N GLU A 72 -8.84 -5.75 -0.57
CA GLU A 72 -9.34 -5.66 -1.94
C GLU A 72 -9.03 -4.31 -2.59
N PHE A 73 -9.24 -3.22 -1.86
CA PHE A 73 -8.88 -1.88 -2.30
C PHE A 73 -7.39 -1.77 -2.63
N PHE A 74 -6.51 -2.17 -1.69
CA PHE A 74 -5.08 -2.11 -1.93
C PHE A 74 -4.62 -3.06 -3.04
N ARG A 75 -5.30 -4.20 -3.24
CA ARG A 75 -5.03 -5.11 -4.37
C ARG A 75 -5.41 -4.47 -5.70
N LEU A 76 -6.49 -3.69 -5.73
CA LEU A 76 -6.87 -2.93 -6.92
C LEU A 76 -5.84 -1.84 -7.23
N ILE A 77 -5.32 -1.15 -6.22
CA ILE A 77 -4.19 -0.20 -6.37
C ILE A 77 -2.93 -0.91 -6.86
N PHE A 78 -2.59 -2.06 -6.27
CA PHE A 78 -1.45 -2.89 -6.69
C PHE A 78 -1.55 -3.29 -8.16
N ASN A 79 -2.73 -3.68 -8.63
CA ASN A 79 -2.97 -4.05 -10.03
C ASN A 79 -2.91 -2.85 -10.97
N PHE A 80 -3.36 -1.68 -10.53
CA PHE A 80 -3.30 -0.44 -11.30
C PHE A 80 -1.87 0.08 -11.51
N MET A 81 -1.02 -0.01 -10.48
CA MET A 81 0.33 0.54 -10.55
C MET A 81 1.29 -0.36 -11.36
N PRO A 82 2.23 0.22 -12.13
CA PRO A 82 3.23 -0.56 -12.86
C PRO A 82 4.18 -1.29 -11.90
N SER A 83 4.91 -2.29 -12.37
CA SER A 83 5.96 -2.95 -11.56
C SER A 83 7.01 -1.96 -11.04
N ASN A 84 7.64 -2.26 -9.92
CA ASN A 84 8.65 -1.40 -9.28
C ASN A 84 8.14 0.00 -8.88
N SER A 85 6.86 0.11 -8.55
CA SER A 85 6.22 1.35 -8.14
C SER A 85 6.06 1.44 -6.62
N ARG A 86 5.84 2.65 -6.12
CA ARG A 86 5.80 2.96 -4.68
C ARG A 86 4.43 3.47 -4.28
N LEU A 87 3.82 2.86 -3.26
CA LEU A 87 2.60 3.34 -2.64
C LEU A 87 2.96 3.99 -1.30
N PHE A 88 2.49 5.20 -1.07
CA PHE A 88 2.62 5.91 0.21
C PHE A 88 1.23 6.10 0.80
N VAL A 89 1.00 5.59 2.00
CA VAL A 89 -0.31 5.64 2.68
C VAL A 89 -0.15 6.37 3.99
N THR A 90 -0.89 7.47 4.18
CA THR A 90 -0.92 8.15 5.48
C THR A 90 -1.61 7.28 6.53
N TYR A 91 -1.13 7.34 7.77
CA TYR A 91 -1.69 6.56 8.88
C TYR A 91 -2.06 7.40 10.10
N ASP A 92 -2.04 8.72 10.00
CA ASP A 92 -2.45 9.65 11.07
C ASP A 92 -3.92 9.47 11.49
N LYS A 93 -4.78 9.04 10.56
CA LYS A 93 -6.22 8.78 10.78
C LYS A 93 -6.49 7.36 11.27
N ASP A 94 -5.46 6.55 11.43
CA ASP A 94 -5.50 5.15 11.79
C ASP A 94 -4.91 4.94 13.19
N LYS A 95 -5.77 5.04 14.22
CA LYS A 95 -5.34 5.04 15.62
C LYS A 95 -4.56 3.77 16.00
N GLU A 96 -4.98 2.62 15.51
CA GLU A 96 -4.37 1.33 15.84
C GLU A 96 -2.98 1.20 15.22
N THR A 97 -2.86 1.52 13.93
CA THR A 97 -1.56 1.58 13.24
C THR A 97 -0.61 2.58 13.91
N LEU A 98 -1.11 3.77 14.26
CA LEU A 98 -0.33 4.81 14.93
C LEU A 98 0.18 4.36 16.31
N GLU A 99 -0.67 3.70 17.10
CA GLU A 99 -0.31 3.18 18.43
C GLU A 99 0.78 2.10 18.34
N LEU A 100 0.63 1.14 17.43
CA LEU A 100 1.62 0.09 17.23
C LEU A 100 2.97 0.66 16.78
N ILE A 101 2.98 1.56 15.81
CA ILE A 101 4.22 2.23 15.36
C ILE A 101 4.88 2.98 16.51
N SER A 102 4.08 3.70 17.33
CA SER A 102 4.58 4.44 18.49
C SER A 102 5.17 3.54 19.57
N ARG A 103 4.79 2.25 19.60
CA ARG A 103 5.34 1.20 20.48
C ARG A 103 6.52 0.46 19.86
N GLY A 104 7.03 0.92 18.70
CA GLY A 104 8.18 0.35 18.01
C GLY A 104 7.87 -0.96 17.28
N PHE A 105 6.62 -1.17 16.85
CA PHE A 105 6.29 -2.23 15.89
C PHE A 105 6.68 -1.81 14.47
N SER A 106 7.06 -2.79 13.65
CA SER A 106 7.38 -2.56 12.25
C SER A 106 6.14 -2.13 11.45
N ALA A 107 6.34 -1.60 10.23
CA ALA A 107 5.21 -1.25 9.35
C ALA A 107 4.24 -2.42 9.19
N ILE A 108 4.77 -3.62 8.95
CA ILE A 108 3.98 -4.79 8.61
C ILE A 108 3.24 -5.38 9.82
N ASP A 109 3.75 -5.19 11.04
CA ASP A 109 3.05 -5.59 12.27
C ASP A 109 1.77 -4.78 12.54
N THR A 110 1.52 -3.72 11.77
CA THR A 110 0.29 -2.93 11.88
C THR A 110 -0.83 -3.50 11.00
N PRO A 111 -2.11 -3.27 11.34
CA PRO A 111 -3.22 -3.67 10.47
C PRO A 111 -3.12 -3.10 9.06
N LEU A 112 -2.69 -1.84 8.92
CA LEU A 112 -2.49 -1.21 7.62
C LEU A 112 -1.37 -1.89 6.82
N GLY A 113 -0.20 -2.09 7.43
CA GLY A 113 0.93 -2.75 6.78
C GLY A 113 0.61 -4.20 6.39
N PHE A 114 -0.10 -4.92 7.24
CA PHE A 114 -0.52 -6.28 6.92
C PHE A 114 -1.55 -6.32 5.78
N ALA A 115 -2.49 -5.36 5.73
CA ALA A 115 -3.42 -5.24 4.61
C ALA A 115 -2.69 -4.99 3.27
N LEU A 116 -1.65 -4.14 3.29
CA LEU A 116 -0.78 -3.89 2.15
C LEU A 116 0.01 -5.15 1.74
N LEU A 117 0.55 -5.91 2.71
CA LEU A 117 1.22 -7.18 2.44
C LEU A 117 0.27 -8.18 1.78
N LYS A 118 -0.95 -8.35 2.32
CA LYS A 118 -2.00 -9.22 1.75
C LYS A 118 -2.45 -8.78 0.35
N ALA A 119 -2.29 -7.51 0.00
CA ALA A 119 -2.58 -6.97 -1.33
C ALA A 119 -1.49 -7.27 -2.37
N GLY A 120 -0.27 -7.63 -1.93
CA GLY A 120 0.84 -8.05 -2.81
C GLY A 120 2.09 -7.17 -2.74
N PHE A 121 2.11 -6.13 -1.90
CA PHE A 121 3.30 -5.33 -1.67
C PHE A 121 4.30 -6.11 -0.81
N THR A 122 5.60 -6.01 -1.12
CA THR A 122 6.62 -6.90 -0.55
C THR A 122 7.78 -6.19 0.14
N TRP A 123 7.88 -4.87 0.00
CA TRP A 123 8.90 -4.07 0.68
C TRP A 123 8.27 -2.87 1.37
N PHE A 124 8.69 -2.58 2.59
CA PHE A 124 8.05 -1.60 3.46
C PHE A 124 9.04 -0.63 4.10
N LYS A 125 8.62 0.62 4.27
CA LYS A 125 9.36 1.61 5.07
C LYS A 125 8.39 2.51 5.82
N LEU A 126 8.70 2.77 7.09
CA LEU A 126 8.03 3.79 7.88
C LEU A 126 8.68 5.15 7.63
N TRP A 127 7.84 6.13 7.32
CA TRP A 127 8.20 7.54 7.34
C TRP A 127 7.56 8.15 8.58
N TYR A 128 8.40 8.48 9.58
CA TYR A 128 7.98 9.18 10.80
C TYR A 128 8.31 10.68 10.71
N PHE A 129 7.65 11.45 11.58
CA PHE A 129 7.36 12.88 11.56
C PHE A 129 8.40 13.87 11.00
N PRO A 130 7.91 14.96 10.38
CA PRO A 130 8.68 16.17 10.10
C PRO A 130 9.05 16.90 11.39
N GLU A 131 10.33 17.21 11.60
CA GLU A 131 10.77 18.13 12.66
C GLU A 131 10.49 19.61 12.32
N GLY A 132 10.07 19.91 11.08
CA GLY A 132 9.93 21.27 10.55
C GLY A 132 8.63 21.60 9.80
N GLY A 133 7.58 20.78 9.94
CA GLY A 133 6.20 21.09 9.48
C GLY A 133 5.91 21.05 7.97
N ASN A 134 6.92 20.95 7.10
CA ASN A 134 6.74 21.06 5.64
C ASN A 134 6.80 19.72 4.86
N GLU A 135 6.98 18.59 5.54
CA GLU A 135 7.36 17.30 4.90
C GLU A 135 6.17 16.32 4.71
N GLY A 136 4.96 16.77 5.06
CA GLY A 136 3.74 15.95 4.98
C GLY A 136 3.54 15.04 6.20
N GLY A 137 2.37 14.40 6.27
CA GLY A 137 2.02 13.53 7.39
C GLY A 137 2.80 12.21 7.42
N PRO A 138 2.76 11.49 8.56
CA PRO A 138 3.40 10.18 8.71
C PRO A 138 2.81 9.14 7.74
N LYS A 139 3.68 8.35 7.09
CA LYS A 139 3.31 7.45 5.98
C LYS A 139 3.96 6.08 6.06
N ILE A 140 3.23 5.04 5.69
CA ILE A 140 3.81 3.74 5.32
C ILE A 140 4.09 3.78 3.83
N GLN A 141 5.33 3.55 3.43
CA GLN A 141 5.67 3.22 2.05
C GLN A 141 5.61 1.71 1.87
N ALA A 142 4.95 1.26 0.81
CA ALA A 142 4.88 -0.13 0.38
C ALA A 142 5.20 -0.21 -1.13
N ASN A 143 6.17 -1.03 -1.53
CA ASN A 143 6.57 -1.13 -2.94
C ASN A 143 5.97 -2.36 -3.61
N LYS A 144 5.52 -2.18 -4.85
CA LYS A 144 5.22 -3.28 -5.75
C LYS A 144 6.53 -3.83 -6.29
N PRO A 145 6.79 -5.14 -6.20
CA PRO A 145 8.06 -5.70 -6.65
C PRO A 145 8.22 -5.51 -8.16
N LEU A 146 9.47 -5.49 -8.62
CA LEU A 146 9.79 -5.42 -10.05
C LEU A 146 9.25 -6.63 -10.81
N ASN A 147 9.36 -7.82 -10.20
CA ASN A 147 8.88 -9.09 -10.74
C ASN A 147 8.75 -10.11 -9.59
N GLU A 148 8.23 -11.30 -9.90
CA GLU A 148 7.99 -12.35 -8.90
C GLU A 148 9.27 -12.81 -8.17
N LYS A 149 10.41 -12.88 -8.87
CA LYS A 149 11.69 -13.27 -8.27
C LYS A 149 12.13 -12.27 -7.21
N ILE A 150 12.03 -10.98 -7.51
CA ILE A 150 12.35 -9.91 -6.55
C ILE A 150 11.35 -9.93 -5.40
N GLY A 151 10.05 -10.01 -5.67
CA GLY A 151 9.04 -10.06 -4.62
C GLY A 151 9.21 -11.26 -3.69
N LYS A 152 9.65 -12.41 -4.23
CA LYS A 152 9.99 -13.57 -3.40
C LYS A 152 11.18 -13.28 -2.48
N LYS A 153 12.27 -12.74 -3.03
CA LYS A 153 13.47 -12.40 -2.25
C LYS A 153 13.14 -11.42 -1.12
N GLU A 154 12.33 -10.40 -1.41
CA GLU A 154 11.88 -9.42 -0.41
C GLU A 154 11.02 -10.06 0.69
N LEU A 155 10.15 -11.03 0.35
CA LEU A 155 9.38 -11.78 1.34
C LEU A 155 10.27 -12.72 2.19
N GLU A 156 11.30 -13.33 1.61
CA GLU A 156 12.30 -14.12 2.33
C GLU A 156 13.09 -13.24 3.30
N GLU A 157 13.54 -12.06 2.87
CA GLU A 157 14.20 -11.06 3.72
C GLU A 157 13.30 -10.58 4.85
N LEU A 158 12.00 -10.39 4.59
CA LEU A 158 11.03 -10.06 5.64
C LEU A 158 10.92 -11.20 6.66
N LEU A 159 10.85 -12.47 6.23
CA LEU A 159 10.79 -13.61 7.16
C LEU A 159 12.00 -13.71 8.08
N GLU A 160 13.18 -13.37 7.56
CA GLU A 160 14.43 -13.36 8.30
C GLU A 160 14.58 -12.14 9.22
N SER A 161 13.75 -11.10 9.02
CA SER A 161 13.79 -9.89 9.85
C SER A 161 13.33 -10.16 11.29
N GLU A 162 14.15 -9.68 12.22
CA GLU A 162 13.81 -9.63 13.65
C GLU A 162 12.76 -8.55 13.96
N ASP A 163 12.48 -7.64 13.02
CA ASP A 163 11.53 -6.55 13.20
C ASP A 163 10.07 -7.02 13.20
N ILE A 164 9.79 -8.20 12.62
CA ILE A 164 8.45 -8.79 12.62
C ILE A 164 8.19 -9.48 13.96
N LYS A 165 7.32 -8.85 14.76
CA LYS A 165 6.95 -9.37 16.08
C LYS A 165 5.71 -10.26 16.03
N ASN A 166 4.82 -10.08 15.05
CA ASN A 166 3.58 -10.84 14.96
C ASN A 166 3.79 -12.23 14.31
N PRO A 167 3.55 -13.35 15.03
CA PRO A 167 3.71 -14.70 14.48
C PRO A 167 2.73 -15.03 13.35
N GLU A 168 1.52 -14.45 13.35
CA GLU A 168 0.52 -14.64 12.29
C GLU A 168 1.04 -14.15 10.94
N ILE A 169 1.78 -13.03 10.94
CA ILE A 169 2.37 -12.46 9.74
C ILE A 169 3.48 -13.38 9.22
N LYS A 170 4.33 -13.91 10.10
CA LYS A 170 5.36 -14.88 9.70
C LYS A 170 4.73 -16.12 9.09
N GLU A 171 3.69 -16.67 9.71
CA GLU A 171 2.95 -17.81 9.18
C GLU A 171 2.31 -17.49 7.82
N TRP A 172 1.70 -16.31 7.68
CA TRP A 172 1.13 -15.87 6.41
C TRP A 172 2.21 -15.82 5.31
N ILE A 173 3.36 -15.22 5.57
CA ILE A 173 4.44 -15.12 4.57
C ILE A 173 4.97 -16.51 4.22
N ILE A 174 5.18 -17.40 5.20
CA ILE A 174 5.60 -18.80 4.94
C ILE A 174 4.61 -19.49 4.00
N ASN A 175 3.31 -19.38 4.27
CA ASN A 175 2.27 -20.00 3.46
C ASN A 175 2.17 -19.37 2.07
N HIS A 176 2.35 -18.06 1.95
CA HIS A 176 2.27 -17.35 0.68
C HIS A 176 3.48 -17.61 -0.23
N VAL A 177 4.69 -17.61 0.36
CA VAL A 177 5.92 -17.97 -0.35
C VAL A 177 5.82 -19.42 -0.81
N LYS A 178 5.50 -20.37 0.06
CA LYS A 178 5.36 -21.80 -0.29
C LYS A 178 4.20 -22.08 -1.27
N GLY A 179 3.08 -21.39 -1.12
CA GLY A 179 1.88 -21.56 -1.95
C GLY A 179 2.10 -21.23 -3.43
N LYS A 180 2.89 -20.18 -3.73
CA LYS A 180 3.26 -19.85 -5.12
C LYS A 180 4.09 -20.95 -5.80
N PHE A 181 4.80 -21.80 -5.05
CA PHE A 181 5.59 -22.91 -5.62
C PHE A 181 4.75 -24.13 -6.01
N ARG A 182 3.59 -24.35 -5.40
CA ARG A 182 2.72 -25.48 -5.79
C ARG A 182 2.02 -25.25 -7.12
N ASN A 183 1.78 -24.00 -7.52
CA ASN A 183 1.04 -23.67 -8.74
C ASN A 183 1.92 -23.42 -9.98
N ASN A 184 3.26 -23.43 -9.84
CA ASN A 184 4.21 -23.29 -10.94
C ASN A 184 4.92 -24.62 -11.31
N VAL A 185 4.40 -25.75 -10.81
CA VAL A 185 4.82 -27.11 -11.19
C VAL A 185 3.61 -27.83 -11.77
N VAL A 186 3.13 -27.36 -12.93
CA VAL A 186 2.31 -28.12 -13.89
C VAL A 186 2.72 -27.68 -15.29
#